data_AF-A0A2G2FU02-F1
#
_entry.id   AF-A0A2G2FU02-F1
#
_cell.length_a   1.000
_cell.length_b   1.000
_cell.length_c   1.000
_cell.angle_alpha   90.00
_cell.angle_beta   90.00
_cell.angle_gamma   90.00
#
_symmetry.space_group_name_H-M   'P 1'
#
loop_
_entity.id
_entity.type
_entity.pdbx_description
1 polymer ?
#
loop_
_entity_poly.entity_id
_entity_poly.type
_entity_poly.pdbx_seq_one_letter_code
_entity_poly.pdbx_strand_id
1 'polypeptide(L)' 'MDKKELLKEIEGLLNEYADSSSINPSVLEFLEESDLIEIKKSLLESKKHHVDDTQWLEQFKKEI' A
#
# COMPACT_ATOMS: atom_id res chain seq x y z
N MET A 1 -10.43 -15.03 -4.23
CA MET A 1 -9.17 -14.26 -4.43
C MET A 1 -8.15 -14.99 -3.57
N ASP A 2 -6.99 -15.39 -4.09
CA ASP A 2 -6.08 -16.24 -3.31
C ASP A 2 -5.25 -15.42 -2.32
N LYS A 3 -5.01 -15.94 -1.10
CA LYS A 3 -4.18 -15.26 -0.08
C LYS A 3 -2.78 -14.91 -0.59
N LYS A 4 -2.20 -15.73 -1.48
CA LYS A 4 -0.89 -15.44 -2.09
C LYS A 4 -0.95 -14.26 -3.05
N GLU A 5 -2.05 -14.10 -3.79
CA GLU A 5 -2.25 -12.94 -4.66
C GLU A 5 -2.36 -11.67 -3.84
N LEU A 6 -3.13 -11.69 -2.75
CA LEU A 6 -3.23 -10.57 -1.81
C LEU A 6 -1.87 -10.18 -1.24
N LEU A 7 -1.07 -11.15 -0.79
CA LEU A 7 0.27 -10.89 -0.27
C LEU A 7 1.17 -10.23 -1.32
N LYS A 8 1.11 -10.70 -2.56
CA LYS A 8 1.90 -10.16 -3.67
C LYS A 8 1.49 -8.73 -4.05
N GLU A 9 0.19 -8.43 -3.99
CA GLU A 9 -0.29 -7.05 -4.15
C GLU A 9 0.17 -6.14 -3.01
N ILE A 10 0.12 -6.62 -1.76
CA ILE A 10 0.61 -5.87 -0.59
C ILE A 10 2.12 -5.62 -0.70
N GLU A 11 2.90 -6.63 -1.11
CA GLU A 11 4.34 -6.50 -1.35
C GLU A 11 4.65 -5.49 -2.45
N GLY A 12 3.89 -5.52 -3.55
CA GLY A 12 3.99 -4.52 -4.62
C GLY A 12 3.68 -3.11 -4.14
N LEU A 13 2.62 -2.94 -3.34
CA LEU A 13 2.27 -1.65 -2.74
C LEU A 13 3.36 -1.13 -1.81
N LEU A 14 3.94 -1.97 -0.95
CA LEU A 14 5.03 -1.57 -0.05
C LEU A 14 6.31 -1.18 -0.80
N ASN A 15 6.62 -1.89 -1.88
CA ASN A 15 7.78 -1.57 -2.73
C ASN A 15 7.65 -0.24 -3.49
N GLU A 16 6.45 0.32 -3.64
CA GLU A 16 6.30 1.68 -4.16
C GLU A 16 6.76 2.76 -3.16
N TYR A 17 6.81 2.45 -1.86
CA TYR A 17 7.18 3.42 -0.81
C TYR A 17 8.59 3.26 -0.26
N ALA A 18 9.16 2.05 -0.32
CA ALA A 18 10.48 1.77 0.22
C ALA A 18 11.24 0.77 -0.66
N ASP A 19 12.52 1.04 -0.89
CA ASP A 19 13.42 0.15 -1.64
C ASP A 19 13.40 -1.28 -1.08
N SER A 20 12.83 -2.21 -1.85
CA SER A 20 12.88 -3.67 -1.67
C SER A 20 12.35 -4.19 -0.32
N SER A 21 11.06 -3.97 -0.06
CA SER A 21 10.31 -4.74 0.93
C SER A 21 9.91 -6.09 0.35
N SER A 22 10.43 -7.19 0.94
CA SER A 22 9.91 -8.53 0.67
C SER A 22 9.19 -9.08 1.89
N ILE A 23 7.94 -9.49 1.70
CA ILE A 23 7.08 -10.00 2.77
C ILE A 23 7.32 -11.50 2.88
N ASN A 24 7.62 -11.97 4.10
CA ASN A 24 7.79 -13.39 4.35
C ASN A 24 6.46 -14.13 4.10
N PRO A 25 6.39 -15.11 3.19
CA PRO A 25 5.15 -15.81 2.87
C PRO A 25 4.57 -16.63 4.04
N SER A 26 5.37 -16.97 5.05
CA SER A 26 4.89 -17.63 6.28
C SER A 26 3.91 -16.77 7.08
N VAL A 27 3.82 -15.46 6.85
CA VAL A 27 2.79 -14.62 7.50
C VAL A 27 1.38 -15.05 7.11
N LEU A 28 1.20 -15.71 5.96
CA LEU A 28 -0.09 -16.27 5.53
C LEU A 28 -0.61 -17.39 6.44
N GLU A 29 0.26 -18.01 7.22
CA GLU A 29 -0.10 -19.04 8.20
C GLU A 29 -0.72 -18.41 9.46
N PHE A 30 -0.45 -17.13 9.71
CA PHE A 30 -0.88 -16.40 10.90
C PHE A 30 -1.95 -15.35 10.61
N LEU A 31 -2.09 -14.93 9.35
CA LEU A 31 -3.05 -13.92 8.91
C LEU A 31 -4.25 -14.55 8.23
N GLU A 32 -5.44 -14.10 8.63
CA GLU A 32 -6.67 -14.46 7.94
C GLU A 32 -6.80 -13.67 6.63
N GLU A 33 -7.68 -14.11 5.74
CA GLU A 33 -7.91 -13.41 4.47
C GLU A 33 -8.42 -11.98 4.74
N SER A 34 -9.25 -11.84 5.78
CA SER A 34 -9.78 -10.56 6.24
C SER A 34 -8.70 -9.58 6.66
N ASP A 35 -7.68 -10.03 7.40
CA ASP A 35 -6.56 -9.18 7.83
C ASP A 35 -5.78 -8.66 6.62
N LEU A 36 -5.48 -9.54 5.65
CA LEU A 36 -4.76 -9.15 4.43
C LEU A 36 -5.55 -8.12 3.62
N ILE A 37 -6.87 -8.28 3.53
CA ILE A 37 -7.75 -7.31 2.86
C ILE A 37 -7.72 -5.95 3.59
N GLU A 38 -7.74 -5.95 4.93
CA GLU A 38 -7.70 -4.73 5.73
C GLU A 38 -6.36 -4.00 5.59
N ILE A 39 -5.25 -4.74 5.65
CA ILE A 39 -3.89 -4.21 5.40
C ILE A 39 -3.81 -3.59 4.00
N LYS A 40 -4.28 -4.30 2.97
CA LYS A 40 -4.32 -3.78 1.59
C LYS A 40 -5.13 -2.48 1.51
N LYS A 41 -6.31 -2.43 2.14
CA LYS A 41 -7.15 -1.22 2.17
C LYS A 41 -6.43 -0.05 2.83
N SER A 42 -5.81 -0.27 3.99
CA SER A 42 -5.08 0.77 4.72
C SER A 42 -3.92 1.34 3.89
N LEU A 43 -3.15 0.47 3.22
CA LEU A 43 -2.07 0.89 2.32
C LEU A 43 -2.59 1.71 1.13
N LEU A 44 -3.72 1.30 0.55
CA LEU A 44 -4.32 2.02 -0.58
C LEU A 44 -4.87 3.39 -0.17
N GLU A 45 -5.47 3.48 1.02
CA GLU A 45 -5.97 4.74 1.58
C GLU A 45 -4.83 5.70 1.89
N SER A 46 -3.73 5.19 2.46
CA SER A 46 -2.51 5.96 2.69
C SER A 46 -1.92 6.50 1.37
N LYS A 47 -1.97 5.71 0.28
CA LYS A 47 -1.56 6.18 -1.06
C LYS A 47 -2.38 7.37 -1.51
N LYS A 48 -3.69 7.26 -1.36
CA LYS A 48 -4.64 8.25 -1.84
C LYS A 48 -4.44 9.58 -1.12
N HIS A 49 -4.27 9.55 0.19
CA HIS A 49 -3.94 10.73 0.98
C HIS A 49 -2.63 11.39 0.51
N HIS A 50 -1.57 10.60 0.30
CA HIS A 50 -0.28 11.13 -0.13
C HIS A 50 -0.31 11.78 -1.53
N VAL A 51 -1.12 11.25 -2.44
CA VAL A 51 -1.34 11.84 -3.78
C VAL A 51 -2.13 13.14 -3.67
N ASP A 52 -3.19 13.18 -2.87
CA ASP A 52 -4.04 14.37 -2.68
C ASP A 52 -3.22 15.54 -2.10
N ASP A 53 -2.41 15.28 -1.06
CA ASP A 53 -1.48 16.26 -0.49
C ASP A 53 -0.49 16.79 -1.52
N THR A 54 0.05 15.93 -2.38
CA THR A 54 0.98 16.35 -3.44
C THR A 54 0.29 17.25 -4.47
N GLN A 55 -0.90 16.88 -4.93
CA GLN A 55 -1.66 17.68 -5.89
C GLN A 55 -2.08 19.04 -5.30
N TRP A 56 -2.41 19.08 -4.01
CA TRP A 56 -2.70 20.33 -3.28
C TRP A 56 -1.48 21.25 -3.21
N LEU A 57 -0.29 20.71 -2.92
CA LEU A 57 0.98 21.47 -2.93
C LEU A 57 1.35 22.01 -4.32
N GLU A 58 1.02 21.29 -5.40
CA GLU A 58 1.26 21.76 -6.77
C GLU A 58 0.41 22.98 -7.15
N GLN A 59 -0.80 23.12 -6.62
CA GLN A 59 -1.60 24.34 -6.81
C GLN A 59 -0.94 25.55 -6.15
N PHE A 60 -0.29 25.36 -5.00
CA PHE A 60 0.42 26.43 -4.28
C PHE A 60 1.70 26.90 -4.98
N LYS A 61 2.40 26.01 -5.70
CA LYS A 61 3.62 26.36 -6.46
C LYS A 61 3.35 27.19 -7.73
N LYS A 62 2.12 27.21 -8.23
CA LYS A 62 1.78 27.94 -9.46
C LYS A 62 1.57 29.45 -9.27
N GLU A 63 1.55 29.94 -8.03
CA GLU A 63 1.37 31.37 -7.70
C GLU A 63 2.66 32.12 -7.34
N ILE A 64 3.84 31.63 -7.76
CA ILE A 64 5.12 32.35 -7.64
C ILE A 64 5.77 32.55 -9.02
#